data_AF-X1PCC0-F1
#
_entry.id   AF-X1PCC0-F1
#
_cell.length_a   1.000
_cell.length_b   1.000
_cell.length_c   1.000
_cell.angle_alpha   90.00
_cell.angle_beta   90.00
_cell.angle_gamma   90.00
#
_symmetry.space_group_name_H-M   'P 1'
#
loop_
_entity.id
_entity.type
_entity.pdbx_description
1 polymer ?
#
loop_
_entity_poly.entity_id
_entity_poly.type
_entity_poly.pdbx_seq_one_letter_code
_entity_poly.pdbx_strand_id
1 'polypeptide(L)'
;YPRGKALILFTILQKRREWDEDTVERIYQCDICGICKDWCISDYDIPELIIAARADIVNSGKITTRFSEIYKNIKKTGNPYPIVTNNDELKIVIDKKKSKIGKRTETMYFIDGTTFYHPEIVKAAIKILNYAEIEFTILYKENSHIKLLYQLGFWKEAEKLAKENTKIINEADCEMIIISDADEYLAFKRDYSKLGTSLNSNIKIMHLSE
;
A
#
# COMPACT_ATOMS: atom_id res chain seq x y z
N TYR A 1 -9.88 10.56 -20.29
CA TYR A 1 -9.42 11.96 -20.28
C TYR A 1 -9.68 12.60 -18.91
N PRO A 2 -8.72 13.33 -18.31
CA PRO A 2 -8.84 13.90 -16.96
C PRO A 2 -10.04 14.84 -16.78
N ARG A 3 -10.27 15.78 -17.72
CA ARG A 3 -11.42 16.71 -17.62
C ARG A 3 -12.77 16.00 -17.71
N GLY A 4 -12.86 14.91 -18.49
CA GLY A 4 -14.08 14.11 -18.59
C GLY A 4 -14.41 13.43 -17.26
N LYS A 5 -13.39 12.91 -16.56
CA LYS A 5 -13.57 12.35 -15.22
C LYS A 5 -13.98 13.44 -14.21
N ALA A 6 -13.32 14.61 -14.25
CA ALA A 6 -13.71 15.75 -13.41
C ALA A 6 -15.16 16.21 -13.65
N LEU A 7 -15.62 16.23 -14.90
CA LEU A 7 -17.01 16.56 -15.23
C LEU A 7 -18.00 15.53 -14.66
N ILE A 8 -17.69 14.23 -14.73
CA ILE A 8 -18.49 13.18 -14.10
C ILE A 8 -18.60 13.41 -12.59
N LEU A 9 -17.47 13.67 -11.92
CA LEU A 9 -17.46 13.94 -10.48
C LEU A 9 -18.28 15.20 -10.14
N PHE A 10 -18.17 16.25 -10.96
CA PHE A 10 -18.94 17.47 -10.79
C PHE A 10 -20.44 17.23 -10.92
N THR A 11 -20.91 16.48 -11.91
CA THR A 11 -22.35 16.20 -12.07
C THR A 11 -22.91 15.36 -10.93
N ILE A 12 -22.12 14.44 -10.39
CA ILE A 12 -22.47 13.65 -9.20
C ILE A 12 -22.57 14.53 -7.96
N LEU A 13 -21.57 15.41 -7.74
CA LEU A 13 -21.57 16.36 -6.63
C LEU A 13 -22.78 17.32 -6.68
N GLN A 14 -23.15 17.75 -7.89
CA GLN A 14 -24.32 18.59 -8.14
C GLN A 14 -25.66 17.82 -8.12
N LYS A 15 -25.64 16.52 -7.80
CA LYS A 15 -26.82 15.63 -7.80
C LYS A 15 -27.57 15.59 -9.14
N ARG A 16 -26.85 15.81 -10.24
CA ARG A 16 -27.37 15.71 -11.62
C ARG A 16 -27.18 14.33 -12.23
N ARG A 17 -26.33 13.51 -11.61
CA ARG A 17 -26.08 12.11 -11.97
C ARG A 17 -25.83 11.31 -10.69
N GLU A 18 -26.11 10.02 -10.71
CA GLU A 18 -25.81 9.09 -9.62
C GLU A 18 -24.68 8.12 -10.02
N TRP A 19 -24.17 7.38 -9.04
CA TRP A 19 -23.29 6.25 -9.28
C TRP A 19 -24.08 5.09 -9.94
N ASP A 20 -23.78 4.87 -11.20
CA ASP A 20 -24.23 3.78 -12.06
C ASP A 20 -23.02 2.96 -12.55
N GLU A 21 -23.26 1.87 -13.27
CA GLU A 21 -22.18 0.99 -13.76
C GLU A 21 -21.16 1.72 -14.64
N ASP A 22 -21.63 2.59 -15.55
CA ASP A 22 -20.79 3.37 -16.47
C ASP A 22 -19.89 4.38 -15.73
N THR A 23 -20.45 5.17 -14.82
CA THR A 23 -19.68 6.15 -14.02
C THR A 23 -18.66 5.45 -13.15
N VAL A 24 -19.05 4.38 -12.45
CA VAL A 24 -18.15 3.62 -11.60
C VAL A 24 -17.01 3.06 -12.44
N GLU A 25 -17.30 2.39 -13.56
CA GLU A 25 -16.26 1.87 -14.44
C GLU A 25 -15.31 2.98 -14.91
N ARG A 26 -15.84 4.13 -15.31
CA ARG A 26 -15.05 5.26 -15.81
C ARG A 26 -14.11 5.84 -14.75
N ILE A 27 -14.51 5.87 -13.48
CA ILE A 27 -13.65 6.29 -12.36
C ILE A 27 -12.58 5.24 -12.08
N TYR A 28 -12.92 3.94 -12.14
CA TYR A 28 -11.96 2.86 -11.91
C TYR A 28 -10.99 2.61 -13.08
N GLN A 29 -11.30 3.02 -14.32
CA GLN A 29 -10.37 3.09 -15.47
C GLN A 29 -9.26 4.17 -15.30
N CYS A 30 -8.97 4.61 -14.07
CA CYS A 30 -7.87 5.52 -13.80
C CYS A 30 -6.73 4.78 -13.12
N ASP A 31 -5.54 4.81 -13.69
CA ASP A 31 -4.38 4.20 -13.05
C ASP A 31 -3.74 5.12 -12.00
N ILE A 32 -4.27 6.34 -11.82
CA ILE A 32 -3.75 7.33 -10.85
C ILE A 32 -2.26 7.63 -11.14
N CYS A 33 -1.85 7.56 -12.40
CA CYS A 33 -0.45 7.65 -12.83
C CYS A 33 0.19 9.04 -12.67
N GLY A 34 -0.56 10.07 -12.27
CA GLY A 34 -0.02 11.41 -12.02
C GLY A 34 0.27 12.26 -13.26
N ILE A 35 0.40 11.71 -14.47
CA ILE A 35 0.76 12.46 -15.69
C ILE A 35 -0.12 13.70 -15.90
N CYS A 36 -1.41 13.59 -15.63
CA CYS A 36 -2.34 14.71 -15.78
C CYS A 36 -2.15 15.84 -14.77
N LYS A 37 -1.57 15.56 -13.60
CA LYS A 37 -1.20 16.54 -12.58
C LYS A 37 0.10 17.24 -12.97
N ASP A 38 1.12 16.48 -13.39
CA ASP A 38 2.44 17.02 -13.73
C ASP A 38 2.38 18.03 -14.89
N TRP A 39 1.47 17.81 -15.84
CA TRP A 39 1.25 18.71 -16.98
C TRP A 39 0.14 19.76 -16.75
N CYS A 40 -0.43 19.83 -15.54
CA CYS A 40 -1.57 20.71 -15.28
C CYS A 40 -1.11 22.15 -15.01
N ILE A 41 -1.36 23.05 -15.98
CA ILE A 41 -1.10 24.49 -15.80
C ILE A 41 -1.89 25.09 -14.63
N SER A 42 -3.04 24.51 -14.31
CA SER A 42 -3.94 24.99 -13.25
C SER A 42 -3.74 24.27 -11.91
N ASP A 43 -2.71 23.42 -11.79
CA ASP A 43 -2.35 22.69 -10.56
C ASP A 43 -3.49 21.86 -9.95
N TYR A 44 -4.34 21.27 -10.79
CA TYR A 44 -5.41 20.37 -10.33
C TYR A 44 -4.87 18.96 -10.06
N ASP A 45 -5.14 18.44 -8.86
CA ASP A 45 -4.83 17.06 -8.48
C ASP A 45 -5.99 16.10 -8.81
N ILE A 46 -6.16 15.83 -10.11
CA ILE A 46 -7.15 14.84 -10.58
C ILE A 46 -6.93 13.45 -9.95
N PRO A 47 -5.69 12.92 -9.80
CA PRO A 47 -5.45 11.66 -9.09
C PRO A 47 -6.10 11.60 -7.70
N GLU A 48 -5.93 12.62 -6.86
CA GLU A 48 -6.54 12.65 -5.53
C GLU A 48 -8.07 12.75 -5.59
N LEU A 49 -8.63 13.51 -6.54
CA LEU A 49 -10.09 13.55 -6.76
C LEU A 49 -10.65 12.16 -7.11
N ILE A 50 -9.90 11.37 -7.90
CA ILE A 50 -10.29 10.01 -8.24
C ILE A 50 -10.23 9.09 -7.02
N ILE A 51 -9.19 9.19 -6.18
CA ILE A 51 -9.09 8.40 -4.95
C ILE A 51 -10.27 8.72 -4.01
N ALA A 52 -10.62 10.00 -3.85
CA ALA A 52 -11.78 10.43 -3.08
C ALA A 52 -13.10 9.89 -3.65
N ALA A 53 -13.30 9.99 -4.97
CA ALA A 53 -14.48 9.47 -5.64
C ALA A 53 -14.65 7.95 -5.46
N ARG A 54 -13.54 7.18 -5.47
CA ARG A 54 -13.59 5.75 -5.20
C ARG A 54 -14.04 5.44 -3.77
N ALA A 55 -13.65 6.26 -2.79
CA ALA A 55 -14.15 6.13 -1.42
C ALA A 55 -15.66 6.42 -1.33
N ASP A 56 -16.16 7.44 -2.04
CA ASP A 56 -17.59 7.73 -2.13
C ASP A 56 -18.36 6.55 -2.76
N ILE A 57 -17.82 5.95 -3.82
CA ILE A 57 -18.40 4.76 -4.46
C ILE A 57 -18.47 3.60 -3.47
N VAL A 58 -17.39 3.31 -2.74
CA VAL A 58 -17.36 2.27 -1.70
C VAL A 58 -18.41 2.53 -0.62
N ASN A 59 -18.47 3.77 -0.10
CA ASN A 59 -19.41 4.16 0.94
C ASN A 59 -20.88 4.09 0.49
N SER A 60 -21.15 4.32 -0.79
CA SER A 60 -22.49 4.20 -1.38
C SER A 60 -22.91 2.75 -1.70
N GLY A 61 -22.01 1.77 -1.54
CA GLY A 61 -22.27 0.37 -1.84
C GLY A 61 -22.34 0.04 -3.34
N LYS A 62 -21.81 0.92 -4.20
CA LYS A 62 -21.88 0.81 -5.67
C LYS A 62 -20.62 0.24 -6.32
N ILE A 63 -19.66 -0.22 -5.53
CA ILE A 63 -18.42 -0.81 -6.00
C ILE A 63 -18.68 -2.08 -6.84
N THR A 64 -17.89 -2.28 -7.89
CA THR A 64 -18.01 -3.47 -8.74
C THR A 64 -17.49 -4.73 -8.05
N THR A 65 -18.00 -5.90 -8.48
CA THR A 65 -17.64 -7.20 -7.93
C THR A 65 -16.12 -7.42 -7.94
N ARG A 66 -15.44 -7.06 -9.03
CA ARG A 66 -13.99 -7.24 -9.20
C ARG A 66 -13.18 -6.57 -8.09
N PHE A 67 -13.48 -5.31 -7.75
CA PHE A 67 -12.74 -4.61 -6.68
C PHE A 67 -13.18 -5.06 -5.29
N SER A 68 -14.43 -5.50 -5.14
CA SER A 68 -14.92 -6.11 -3.89
C SER A 68 -14.20 -7.43 -3.57
N GLU A 69 -13.83 -8.22 -4.59
CA GLU A 69 -13.10 -9.48 -4.43
C GLU A 69 -11.67 -9.27 -3.96
N ILE A 70 -10.98 -8.25 -4.47
CA ILE A 70 -9.64 -7.87 -4.00
C ILE A 70 -9.68 -7.55 -2.49
N TYR A 71 -10.66 -6.75 -2.05
CA TYR A 71 -10.86 -6.46 -0.63
C TYR A 71 -11.15 -7.72 0.20
N LYS A 72 -12.01 -8.61 -0.30
CA LYS A 72 -12.32 -9.89 0.37
C LYS A 72 -11.09 -10.79 0.48
N ASN A 73 -10.25 -10.84 -0.55
CA ASN A 73 -9.00 -11.61 -0.53
C ASN A 73 -8.06 -11.06 0.53
N ILE A 74 -7.76 -9.76 0.51
CA ILE A 74 -6.92 -9.11 1.53
C ILE A 74 -7.47 -9.38 2.93
N LYS A 75 -8.79 -9.31 3.13
CA LYS A 75 -9.37 -9.59 4.45
C LYS A 75 -9.24 -11.05 4.89
N LYS A 76 -9.27 -12.00 3.94
CA LYS A 76 -9.25 -13.44 4.21
C LYS A 76 -7.83 -14.00 4.34
N THR A 77 -6.93 -13.58 3.46
CA THR A 77 -5.58 -14.14 3.30
C THR A 77 -4.49 -13.11 3.55
N GLY A 78 -4.84 -11.85 3.81
CA GLY A 78 -3.90 -10.75 3.93
C GLY A 78 -3.27 -10.29 2.62
N ASN A 79 -3.59 -10.95 1.49
CA ASN A 79 -2.98 -10.68 0.20
C ASN A 79 -4.07 -10.51 -0.88
N PRO A 80 -3.93 -9.57 -1.85
CA PRO A 80 -4.88 -9.45 -2.97
C PRO A 80 -4.93 -10.69 -3.86
N TYR A 81 -3.88 -11.52 -3.88
CA TYR A 81 -3.77 -12.72 -4.70
C TYR A 81 -4.44 -13.94 -4.03
N PRO A 82 -5.15 -14.79 -4.79
CA PRO A 82 -5.93 -15.90 -4.25
C PRO A 82 -5.10 -17.12 -3.81
N ILE A 83 -3.80 -17.17 -4.12
CA ILE A 83 -2.91 -18.30 -3.80
C ILE A 83 -1.81 -17.78 -2.88
N VAL A 84 -1.78 -18.20 -1.62
CA VAL A 84 -0.58 -18.08 -0.79
C VAL A 84 0.18 -19.38 -0.98
N THR A 85 1.18 -19.39 -1.87
CA THR A 85 2.13 -20.51 -1.95
C THR A 85 2.83 -20.61 -0.60
N ASN A 86 2.64 -21.75 0.07
CA ASN A 86 3.27 -22.00 1.36
C ASN A 86 4.79 -22.09 1.13
N ASN A 87 5.53 -21.04 1.51
CA ASN A 87 6.96 -20.95 1.25
C ASN A 87 7.77 -21.26 2.51
N ASP A 88 7.83 -22.54 2.86
CA ASP A 88 8.41 -22.98 4.12
C ASP A 88 9.91 -22.67 4.22
N GLU A 89 10.65 -22.69 3.11
CA GLU A 89 12.05 -22.24 3.06
C GLU A 89 12.18 -20.78 3.47
N LEU A 90 11.32 -19.91 2.91
CA LEU A 90 11.35 -18.49 3.20
C LEU A 90 10.97 -18.21 4.65
N LYS A 91 10.00 -18.94 5.19
CA LYS A 91 9.62 -18.84 6.62
C LYS A 91 10.79 -19.17 7.53
N ILE A 92 11.57 -20.21 7.24
CA ILE A 92 12.77 -20.55 8.02
C ILE A 92 13.78 -19.40 8.00
N VAL A 93 13.99 -18.74 6.85
CA VAL A 93 14.90 -17.60 6.74
C VAL A 93 14.38 -16.40 7.54
N ILE A 94 13.09 -16.10 7.42
CA ILE A 94 12.42 -15.03 8.18
C ILE A 94 12.56 -15.29 9.68
N ASP A 95 12.27 -16.51 10.14
CA ASP A 95 12.32 -16.86 11.57
C ASP A 95 13.73 -16.74 12.16
N LYS A 96 14.77 -17.10 11.39
CA LYS A 96 16.18 -16.98 11.82
C LYS A 96 16.61 -15.53 12.03
N LYS A 97 16.10 -14.59 11.24
CA LYS A 97 16.45 -13.15 11.30
C LYS A 97 15.30 -12.28 11.83
N LYS A 98 14.28 -12.87 12.43
CA LYS A 98 13.06 -12.17 12.85
C LYS A 98 13.35 -11.03 13.82
N SER A 99 12.76 -9.86 13.55
CA SER A 99 12.82 -8.70 14.45
C SER A 99 12.19 -9.05 15.81
N LYS A 100 12.85 -8.64 16.88
CA LYS A 100 12.43 -8.91 18.26
C LYS A 100 12.01 -7.61 18.93
N ILE A 101 10.79 -7.58 19.44
CA ILE A 101 10.25 -6.45 20.18
C ILE A 101 11.18 -6.07 21.34
N GLY A 102 11.47 -4.78 21.48
CA GLY A 102 12.31 -4.25 22.56
C GLY A 102 13.82 -4.39 22.35
N LYS A 103 14.27 -4.95 21.22
CA LYS A 103 15.68 -4.94 20.83
C LYS A 103 15.84 -4.04 19.61
N ARG A 104 16.34 -2.82 19.82
CA ARG A 104 16.64 -1.88 18.74
C ARG A 104 17.56 -2.50 17.71
N THR A 105 17.25 -2.27 16.44
CA THR A 105 18.05 -2.74 15.30
C THR A 105 18.48 -1.56 14.44
N GLU A 106 19.66 -1.64 13.83
CA GLU A 106 20.08 -0.58 12.91
C GLU A 106 19.24 -0.62 11.63
N THR A 107 19.22 -1.79 10.98
CA THR A 107 18.44 -2.01 9.75
C THR A 107 17.36 -3.08 9.95
N MET A 108 16.15 -2.78 9.48
CA MET A 108 15.05 -3.71 9.36
C MET A 108 14.66 -3.88 7.88
N TYR A 109 14.71 -5.10 7.39
CA TYR A 109 14.16 -5.46 6.08
C TYR A 109 12.68 -5.81 6.23
N PHE A 110 11.81 -4.98 5.66
CA PHE A 110 10.37 -5.18 5.67
C PHE A 110 9.94 -6.04 4.49
N ILE A 111 9.19 -7.10 4.76
CA ILE A 111 8.63 -8.00 3.75
C ILE A 111 7.10 -7.86 3.80
N ASP A 112 6.54 -7.30 2.73
CA ASP A 112 5.10 -7.21 2.50
C ASP A 112 4.54 -8.50 1.87
N GLY A 113 3.21 -8.57 1.71
CA GLY A 113 2.53 -9.73 1.12
C GLY A 113 2.94 -10.02 -0.34
N THR A 114 3.17 -8.99 -1.16
CA THR A 114 3.61 -9.14 -2.56
C THR A 114 5.04 -9.65 -2.60
N THR A 115 5.95 -9.05 -1.83
CA THR A 115 7.35 -9.49 -1.77
C THR A 115 7.47 -10.93 -1.24
N PHE A 116 6.64 -11.31 -0.26
CA PHE A 116 6.59 -12.71 0.23
C PHE A 116 6.09 -13.69 -0.84
N TYR A 117 5.15 -13.26 -1.67
CA TYR A 117 4.66 -14.06 -2.81
C TYR A 117 5.74 -14.30 -3.87
N HIS A 118 6.73 -13.40 -3.96
CA HIS A 118 7.87 -13.46 -4.87
C HIS A 118 9.20 -13.76 -4.13
N PRO A 119 9.43 -15.00 -3.68
CA PRO A 119 10.59 -15.35 -2.86
C PRO A 119 11.94 -15.04 -3.51
N GLU A 120 12.02 -15.01 -4.83
CA GLU A 120 13.19 -14.61 -5.59
C GLU A 120 13.63 -13.17 -5.24
N ILE A 121 12.69 -12.26 -5.00
CA ILE A 121 12.97 -10.88 -4.58
C ILE A 121 13.57 -10.89 -3.17
N VAL A 122 12.98 -11.63 -2.23
CA VAL A 122 13.54 -11.75 -0.87
C VAL A 122 14.95 -12.35 -0.87
N LYS A 123 15.15 -13.44 -1.62
CA LYS A 123 16.46 -14.12 -1.72
C LYS A 123 17.51 -13.17 -2.32
N ALA A 124 17.15 -12.38 -3.35
CA ALA A 124 18.03 -11.38 -3.93
C ALA A 124 18.35 -10.24 -2.96
N ALA A 125 17.34 -9.68 -2.29
CA ALA A 125 17.51 -8.62 -1.31
C ALA A 125 18.45 -9.04 -0.16
N ILE A 126 18.24 -10.23 0.41
CA ILE A 126 19.11 -10.78 1.46
C ILE A 126 20.55 -10.94 0.96
N LYS A 127 20.73 -11.42 -0.28
CA LYS A 127 22.06 -11.55 -0.88
C LYS A 127 22.76 -10.21 -1.04
N ILE A 128 22.04 -9.18 -1.48
CA ILE A 128 22.56 -7.82 -1.62
C ILE A 128 22.97 -7.26 -0.25
N LEU A 129 22.09 -7.35 0.75
CA LEU A 129 22.36 -6.85 2.11
C LEU A 129 23.56 -7.55 2.75
N ASN A 130 23.66 -8.88 2.61
CA ASN A 130 24.82 -9.62 3.12
C ASN A 130 26.12 -9.25 2.38
N TYR A 131 26.06 -9.05 1.05
CA TYR A 131 27.24 -8.64 0.27
C TYR A 131 27.71 -7.23 0.62
N ALA A 132 26.77 -6.35 0.96
CA ALA A 132 27.05 -5.00 1.45
C ALA A 132 27.45 -4.97 2.94
N GLU A 133 27.57 -6.14 3.59
CA GLU A 133 27.90 -6.26 5.02
C GLU A 133 26.93 -5.49 5.94
N ILE A 134 25.67 -5.33 5.50
CA ILE A 134 24.62 -4.68 6.28
C ILE A 134 24.01 -5.72 7.22
N GLU A 135 24.09 -5.48 8.52
CA GLU A 135 23.38 -6.27 9.53
C GLU A 135 21.91 -5.86 9.59
N PHE A 136 21.00 -6.83 9.44
CA PHE A 136 19.56 -6.56 9.41
C PHE A 136 18.74 -7.63 10.12
N THR A 137 17.57 -7.20 10.60
CA THR A 137 16.48 -8.09 11.01
C THR A 137 15.33 -8.04 10.00
N ILE A 138 14.41 -8.99 10.09
CA ILE A 138 13.28 -9.10 9.17
C ILE A 138 11.97 -8.88 9.93
N LEU A 139 11.11 -8.01 9.38
CA LEU A 139 9.72 -7.88 9.79
C LEU A 139 8.82 -8.26 8.61
N TYR A 140 8.13 -9.39 8.73
CA TYR A 140 7.14 -9.83 7.75
C TYR A 140 5.73 -9.40 8.17
N LYS A 141 4.98 -8.80 7.24
CA LYS A 141 3.59 -8.40 7.45
C LYS A 141 2.74 -8.69 6.22
N GLU A 142 1.87 -9.69 6.35
CA GLU A 142 0.95 -10.08 5.27
C GLU A 142 -0.06 -8.96 4.95
N ASN A 143 -0.74 -8.41 5.97
CA ASN A 143 -1.70 -7.30 5.82
C ASN A 143 -0.99 -5.94 5.60
N SER A 144 -0.24 -5.78 4.51
CA SER A 144 0.57 -4.60 4.18
C SER A 144 0.04 -3.80 2.99
N HIS A 145 -1.01 -4.24 2.29
CA HIS A 145 -1.51 -3.56 1.08
C HIS A 145 -2.33 -2.27 1.33
N ILE A 146 -1.85 -1.38 2.22
CA ILE A 146 -2.52 -0.13 2.62
C ILE A 146 -2.76 0.76 1.41
N LYS A 147 -1.73 0.94 0.57
CA LYS A 147 -1.81 1.80 -0.61
C LYS A 147 -2.89 1.33 -1.60
N LEU A 148 -2.95 0.04 -1.86
CA LEU A 148 -3.96 -0.56 -2.73
C LEU A 148 -5.37 -0.34 -2.17
N LEU A 149 -5.58 -0.64 -0.88
CA LEU A 149 -6.88 -0.40 -0.22
C LEU A 149 -7.28 1.07 -0.27
N TYR A 150 -6.35 1.98 0.01
CA TYR A 150 -6.56 3.42 -0.03
C TYR A 150 -6.97 3.88 -1.43
N GLN A 151 -6.23 3.47 -2.47
CA GLN A 151 -6.50 3.83 -3.87
C GLN A 151 -7.78 3.19 -4.42
N LEU A 152 -8.23 2.06 -3.89
CA LEU A 152 -9.49 1.43 -4.27
C LEU A 152 -10.72 2.02 -3.55
N GLY A 153 -10.51 2.89 -2.57
CA GLY A 153 -11.57 3.56 -1.81
C GLY A 153 -11.95 2.88 -0.49
N PHE A 154 -11.24 1.81 -0.08
CA PHE A 154 -11.48 1.09 1.17
C PHE A 154 -10.81 1.78 2.37
N TRP A 155 -11.05 3.08 2.55
CA TRP A 155 -10.32 3.93 3.50
C TRP A 155 -10.42 3.46 4.95
N LYS A 156 -11.57 2.95 5.39
CA LYS A 156 -11.73 2.43 6.77
C LYS A 156 -10.80 1.25 7.07
N GLU A 157 -10.65 0.32 6.11
CA GLU A 157 -9.73 -0.80 6.30
C GLU A 157 -8.27 -0.34 6.14
N ALA A 158 -7.99 0.52 5.17
CA ALA A 158 -6.65 1.10 4.98
C ALA A 158 -6.17 1.80 6.26
N GLU A 159 -7.02 2.64 6.87
CA GLU A 159 -6.74 3.34 8.12
C GLU A 159 -6.47 2.38 9.28
N LYS A 160 -7.31 1.37 9.44
CA LYS A 160 -7.15 0.35 10.47
C LYS A 160 -5.81 -0.37 10.34
N LEU A 161 -5.50 -0.89 9.15
CA LEU A 161 -4.26 -1.62 8.89
C LEU A 161 -3.03 -0.71 9.01
N ALA A 162 -3.11 0.53 8.53
CA ALA A 162 -2.02 1.49 8.67
C ALA A 162 -1.69 1.74 10.15
N LYS A 163 -2.71 1.92 11.01
CA LYS A 163 -2.52 2.12 12.46
C LYS A 163 -1.94 0.88 13.15
N GLU A 164 -2.44 -0.31 12.82
CA GLU A 164 -1.91 -1.58 13.32
C GLU A 164 -0.44 -1.78 12.92
N ASN A 165 -0.11 -1.55 11.64
CA ASN A 165 1.24 -1.72 11.12
C ASN A 165 2.19 -0.69 11.70
N THR A 166 1.76 0.57 11.80
CA THR A 166 2.56 1.64 12.41
C THR A 166 2.94 1.31 13.84
N LYS A 167 1.99 0.81 14.63
CA LYS A 167 2.26 0.38 16.01
C LYS A 167 3.35 -0.69 16.06
N ILE A 168 3.20 -1.76 15.27
CA ILE A 168 4.15 -2.88 15.23
C ILE A 168 5.53 -2.41 14.78
N ILE A 169 5.59 -1.61 13.72
CA ILE A 169 6.86 -1.11 13.14
C ILE A 169 7.59 -0.19 14.13
N ASN A 170 6.86 0.70 14.80
CA ASN A 170 7.45 1.60 15.79
C ASN A 170 7.91 0.82 17.05
N GLU A 171 7.19 -0.23 17.46
CA GLU A 171 7.57 -1.12 18.58
C GLU A 171 8.76 -2.04 18.26
N ALA A 172 8.97 -2.36 16.98
CA ALA A 172 10.12 -3.12 16.52
C ALA A 172 11.44 -2.32 16.65
N ASP A 173 11.35 -1.00 16.76
CA ASP A 173 12.44 -0.04 17.01
C ASP A 173 13.66 -0.23 16.09
N CYS A 174 13.71 0.55 15.01
CA CYS A 174 14.84 0.53 14.08
C CYS A 174 15.31 1.93 13.67
N GLU A 175 16.54 2.05 13.18
CA GLU A 175 17.02 3.30 12.59
C GLU A 175 16.62 3.42 11.12
N MET A 176 16.61 2.30 10.40
CA MET A 176 16.30 2.25 8.97
C MET A 176 15.39 1.07 8.63
N ILE A 177 14.45 1.31 7.72
CA ILE A 177 13.64 0.29 7.07
C ILE A 177 13.99 0.22 5.59
N ILE A 178 14.34 -0.97 5.12
CA ILE A 178 14.56 -1.29 3.70
C ILE A 178 13.36 -2.08 3.18
N ILE A 179 12.86 -1.69 2.02
CA ILE A 179 11.62 -2.23 1.42
C ILE A 179 11.88 -2.53 -0.05
N SER A 180 11.44 -3.70 -0.53
CA SER A 180 11.59 -4.09 -1.94
C SER A 180 10.38 -3.74 -2.81
N ASP A 181 9.23 -3.50 -2.20
CA ASP A 181 7.99 -3.13 -2.88
C ASP A 181 7.81 -1.61 -2.92
N ALA A 182 7.64 -1.08 -4.13
CA ALA A 182 7.53 0.36 -4.35
C ALA A 182 6.20 0.94 -3.81
N ASP A 183 5.12 0.15 -3.83
CA ASP A 183 3.83 0.58 -3.30
C ASP A 183 3.89 0.74 -1.78
N GLU A 184 4.53 -0.20 -1.09
CA GLU A 184 4.72 -0.14 0.36
C GLU A 184 5.68 0.98 0.77
N TYR A 185 6.77 1.18 0.01
CA TYR A 185 7.65 2.32 0.19
C TYR A 185 6.86 3.65 0.11
N LEU A 186 6.04 3.81 -0.93
CA LEU A 186 5.21 5.00 -1.11
C LEU A 186 4.12 5.10 -0.03
N ALA A 187 3.58 3.97 0.45
CA ALA A 187 2.60 3.93 1.50
C ALA A 187 3.13 4.57 2.79
N PHE A 188 4.32 4.15 3.25
CA PHE A 188 4.93 4.73 4.44
C PHE A 188 5.32 6.20 4.25
N LYS A 189 5.84 6.57 3.07
CA LYS A 189 6.28 7.94 2.80
C LYS A 189 5.13 8.94 2.67
N ARG A 190 3.96 8.51 2.18
CA ARG A 190 2.88 9.42 1.75
C ARG A 190 1.53 9.05 2.35
N ASP A 191 1.10 7.80 2.17
CA ASP A 191 -0.30 7.42 2.37
C ASP A 191 -0.66 7.23 3.85
N TYR A 192 0.27 6.75 4.69
CA TYR A 192 0.05 6.59 6.13
C TYR A 192 -0.36 7.91 6.80
N SER A 193 0.32 9.01 6.45
CA SER A 193 0.03 10.34 7.02
C SER A 193 -1.41 10.79 6.73
N LYS A 194 -1.92 10.49 5.53
CA LYS A 194 -3.30 10.77 5.13
C LYS A 194 -4.33 9.91 5.88
N LEU A 195 -3.89 8.76 6.39
CA LEU A 195 -4.66 7.83 7.21
C LEU A 195 -4.53 8.10 8.72
N GLY A 196 -4.00 9.27 9.09
CA GLY A 196 -3.92 9.70 10.49
C GLY A 196 -2.90 8.93 11.32
N THR A 197 -1.86 8.39 10.69
CA THR A 197 -0.76 7.69 11.38
C THR A 197 0.56 7.88 10.63
N SER A 198 1.69 7.64 11.29
CA SER A 198 3.00 7.74 10.64
C SER A 198 4.03 6.94 11.43
N LEU A 199 5.02 6.40 10.73
CA LEU A 199 6.20 5.86 11.38
C LEU A 199 6.93 6.96 12.16
N ASN A 200 7.69 6.58 13.18
CA ASN A 200 8.47 7.55 13.96
C ASN A 200 9.43 8.32 13.03
N SER A 201 9.50 9.64 13.20
CA SER A 201 10.27 10.53 12.31
C SER A 201 11.78 10.25 12.23
N ASN A 202 12.33 9.54 13.21
CA ASN A 202 13.73 9.11 13.25
C ASN A 202 13.99 7.83 12.42
N ILE A 203 12.95 7.14 11.95
CA ILE A 203 13.08 5.94 11.11
C ILE A 203 13.32 6.37 9.66
N LYS A 204 14.49 6.04 9.13
CA LYS A 204 14.82 6.25 7.72
C LYS A 204 14.18 5.17 6.85
N ILE A 205 13.21 5.54 6.02
CA ILE A 205 12.57 4.63 5.06
C ILE A 205 13.33 4.70 3.73
N MET A 206 13.78 3.55 3.22
CA MET A 206 14.49 3.40 1.94
C MET A 206 13.86 2.28 1.10
N HIS A 207 13.76 2.51 -0.21
CA HIS A 207 13.57 1.43 -1.16
C HIS A 207 14.89 0.70 -1.41
N LEU A 208 14.88 -0.61 -1.66
CA LEU A 208 16.07 -1.44 -1.86
C LEU A 208 17.00 -0.92 -2.98
N SER A 209 16.46 -0.18 -3.94
CA SER A 209 17.21 0.38 -5.07
C SER A 209 17.84 1.76 -4.83
N GLU A 210 17.55 2.39 -3.69
CA GLU A 210 18.20 3.64 -3.26
C GLU A 210 19.58 3.37 -2.65
#